data_AF-A0A7C7NDR7-F1
#
_entry.id   AF-A0A7C7NDR7-F1
#
_cell.length_a   1.000
_cell.length_b   1.000
_cell.length_c   1.000
_cell.angle_alpha   90.00
_cell.angle_beta   90.00
_cell.angle_gamma   90.00
#
_symmetry.space_group_name_H-M   'P 1'
#
loop_
_entity.id
_entity.type
_entity.pdbx_description
1 polymer ?
#
loop_
_entity_poly.entity_id
_entity_poly.type
_entity_poly.pdbx_seq_one_letter_code
_entity_poly.pdbx_strand_id
1 'polypeptide(L)'
;MLRISENWVELLNSYNENPYGIKKDRRIDDWNKIISSLPKLQSTKVDFKKEVLISGNWKEQERKKAKELLLELVPWRKGPFEIGDVFIDAEWRSDLKWERFLELNI
;
A
#
# COMPACT_ATOMS: atom_id res chain seq x y z
N MET A 1 -14.58 -19.42 6.49
CA MET A 1 -13.86 -18.62 5.47
C MET A 1 -14.88 -18.29 4.39
N LEU A 2 -15.36 -17.05 4.31
CA LEU A 2 -16.33 -16.63 3.30
C LEU A 2 -15.67 -16.79 1.92
N ARG A 3 -16.13 -17.77 1.14
CA ARG A 3 -15.73 -17.88 -0.27
C ARG A 3 -16.50 -16.82 -1.04
N ILE A 4 -15.77 -16.01 -1.81
CA ILE A 4 -16.36 -15.15 -2.84
C ILE A 4 -17.17 -16.06 -3.77
N SER A 5 -18.40 -15.68 -4.13
CA SER A 5 -19.22 -16.54 -5.00
C SER A 5 -18.55 -16.72 -6.37
N GLU A 6 -18.82 -17.84 -7.04
CA GLU A 6 -18.23 -18.16 -8.34
C GLU A 6 -18.48 -17.05 -9.36
N ASN A 7 -19.69 -16.47 -9.39
CA ASN A 7 -20.04 -15.34 -10.24
C ASN A 7 -19.13 -14.12 -10.02
N TRP A 8 -18.76 -13.83 -8.78
CA TRP A 8 -17.87 -12.71 -8.46
C TRP A 8 -16.43 -13.00 -8.86
N VAL A 9 -15.96 -14.24 -8.70
CA VAL A 9 -14.63 -14.66 -9.16
C VAL A 9 -14.53 -14.53 -10.67
N GLU A 10 -15.53 -15.02 -11.41
CA GLU A 10 -15.58 -14.92 -12.87
C GLU A 10 -15.54 -13.46 -13.34
N LEU A 11 -16.32 -12.58 -12.71
CA LEU A 11 -16.33 -11.15 -13.03
C LEU A 11 -14.97 -10.47 -12.75
N LEU A 12 -14.32 -10.83 -11.64
CA LEU A 12 -13.06 -10.22 -11.21
C LEU A 12 -11.83 -10.77 -11.92
N ASN A 13 -11.90 -11.94 -12.57
CA ASN A 13 -10.75 -12.56 -13.24
C ASN A 13 -10.05 -11.62 -14.23
N SER A 14 -10.81 -10.80 -14.97
CA SER A 14 -10.25 -9.81 -15.90
C SER A 14 -9.35 -8.75 -15.24
N TYR A 15 -9.53 -8.49 -13.95
CA TYR A 15 -8.77 -7.51 -13.17
C TYR A 15 -7.54 -8.10 -12.46
N ASN A 16 -7.38 -9.43 -12.46
CA ASN A 16 -6.21 -10.08 -11.84
C ASN A 16 -4.91 -9.77 -12.60
N GLU A 17 -4.97 -9.78 -13.94
CA GLU A 17 -3.82 -9.46 -14.79
C GLU A 17 -3.62 -7.95 -14.92
N ASN A 18 -4.71 -7.19 -14.98
CA ASN A 18 -4.69 -5.73 -15.09
C ASN A 18 -5.72 -5.10 -14.14
N PRO A 19 -5.29 -4.62 -12.96
CA PRO A 19 -6.20 -4.03 -11.98
C PRO A 19 -6.86 -2.72 -12.48
N TYR A 20 -6.34 -2.14 -13.56
CA TYR A 20 -6.88 -0.93 -14.17
C TYR A 20 -7.96 -1.22 -15.23
N GLY A 21 -8.15 -2.49 -15.63
CA GLY A 21 -9.11 -2.89 -16.65
C GLY A 21 -8.94 -2.10 -17.96
N ILE A 22 -10.03 -1.50 -18.44
CA ILE A 22 -10.03 -0.69 -19.68
C ILE A 22 -9.58 0.77 -19.47
N LYS A 23 -9.25 1.18 -18.24
CA LYS A 23 -8.95 2.57 -17.91
C LYS A 23 -7.61 2.98 -18.50
N LYS A 24 -7.61 4.04 -19.32
CA LYS A 24 -6.41 4.63 -19.89
C LYS A 24 -6.03 5.89 -19.11
N ASP A 25 -4.92 5.84 -18.39
CA ASP A 25 -4.33 6.97 -17.69
C ASP A 25 -2.82 6.85 -17.77
N ARG A 26 -2.15 7.87 -18.33
CA ARG A 26 -0.70 7.85 -18.52
C ARG A 26 0.06 7.64 -17.21
N ARG A 27 -0.50 8.09 -16.08
CA ARG A 27 0.14 7.97 -14.76
C ARG A 27 0.24 6.53 -14.28
N ILE A 28 -0.57 5.61 -14.82
CA ILE A 28 -0.51 4.18 -14.48
C ILE A 28 0.88 3.62 -14.81
N ASP A 29 1.42 3.96 -15.98
CA ASP A 29 2.75 3.51 -16.39
C ASP A 29 3.83 4.05 -15.47
N ASP A 30 3.70 5.31 -15.04
CA ASP A 30 4.65 5.96 -14.13
C ASP A 30 4.57 5.33 -12.73
N TRP A 31 3.37 5.11 -12.17
CA TRP A 31 3.19 4.42 -10.89
C TRP A 31 3.73 3.00 -10.91
N ASN A 32 3.44 2.22 -11.96
CA ASN A 32 3.95 0.86 -12.09
C ASN A 32 5.48 0.82 -12.14
N LYS A 33 6.12 1.79 -12.81
CA LYS A 33 7.59 1.92 -12.85
C LYS A 33 8.16 2.25 -11.48
N ILE A 34 7.56 3.21 -10.77
CA ILE A 34 7.99 3.60 -9.41
C ILE A 34 7.89 2.39 -8.48
N ILE A 35 6.73 1.72 -8.45
CA ILE A 35 6.47 0.55 -7.60
C ILE A 35 7.44 -0.59 -7.93
N SER A 36 7.67 -0.90 -9.21
CA SER A 36 8.60 -1.95 -9.63
C SER A 36 10.07 -1.60 -9.32
N SER A 37 10.38 -0.32 -9.18
CA SER A 37 11.73 0.18 -8.87
C SER A 37 12.02 0.27 -7.39
N LEU A 38 11.00 0.12 -6.52
CA LEU A 38 11.18 0.10 -5.08
C LEU A 38 12.09 -1.08 -4.68
N PRO A 39 13.14 -0.84 -3.88
CA PRO A 39 13.97 -1.91 -3.39
C PRO A 39 13.15 -2.86 -2.50
N LYS A 40 13.60 -4.12 -2.38
CA LYS A 40 12.95 -5.07 -1.48
C LYS A 40 13.44 -4.83 -0.05
N LEU A 41 12.50 -4.72 0.88
CA LEU A 41 12.81 -4.66 2.31
C LEU A 41 13.32 -6.03 2.81
N GLN A 42 14.37 -6.03 3.62
CA GLN A 42 14.92 -7.24 4.24
C GLN A 42 14.29 -7.48 5.62
N SER A 43 14.14 -8.76 5.99
CA SER A 43 13.55 -9.17 7.28
C SER A 43 12.15 -8.60 7.54
N THR A 44 11.33 -8.55 6.49
CA THR A 44 10.01 -7.92 6.50
C THR A 44 9.07 -8.57 7.52
N LYS A 45 8.55 -7.76 8.42
CA LYS A 45 7.44 -8.09 9.32
C LYS A 45 6.32 -7.10 9.09
N VAL A 46 5.09 -7.56 9.22
CA VAL A 46 3.90 -6.71 9.07
C VAL A 46 3.08 -6.72 10.34
N ASP A 47 2.61 -5.54 10.76
CA ASP A 47 1.60 -5.38 11.80
C ASP A 47 0.48 -4.50 11.22
N PHE A 48 -0.75 -5.00 11.32
CA PHE A 48 -1.97 -4.35 10.84
C PHE A 48 -3.01 -4.19 11.96
N LYS A 49 -2.62 -4.35 13.23
CA LYS A 49 -3.55 -4.31 14.37
C LYS A 49 -4.08 -2.91 14.64
N LYS A 50 -3.21 -1.92 14.61
CA LYS A 50 -3.55 -0.51 14.90
C LYS A 50 -3.33 0.38 13.70
N GLU A 51 -2.17 0.24 13.08
CA GLU A 51 -1.73 0.98 11.92
C GLU A 51 -1.16 0.02 10.89
N VAL A 52 -0.74 0.54 9.74
CA VAL A 52 -0.05 -0.25 8.72
C VAL A 52 1.45 -0.08 8.89
N LEU A 53 2.05 -1.02 9.63
CA LEU A 53 3.48 -1.08 9.90
C LEU A 53 4.12 -2.22 9.11
N ILE A 54 5.12 -1.88 8.32
CA ILE A 54 5.97 -2.80 7.57
C ILE A 54 7.40 -2.62 8.06
N SER A 55 7.77 -3.37 9.11
CA SER A 55 9.11 -3.32 9.69
C SER A 55 10.10 -4.12 8.86
N GLY A 56 11.33 -3.65 8.79
CA GLY A 56 12.44 -4.29 8.09
C GLY A 56 13.49 -3.26 7.73
N ASN A 57 14.57 -3.69 7.08
CA ASN A 57 15.67 -2.80 6.73
C ASN A 57 15.86 -2.75 5.22
N TRP A 58 16.07 -1.55 4.69
CA TRP A 58 16.64 -1.37 3.37
C TRP A 58 18.13 -1.73 3.43
N LYS A 59 18.72 -2.15 2.30
CA LYS A 59 20.18 -2.08 2.19
C LYS A 59 20.61 -0.62 2.30
N GLU A 60 21.75 -0.35 2.92
CA GLU A 60 22.23 1.02 3.17
C GLU A 60 22.20 1.91 1.91
N GLN A 61 22.71 1.37 0.80
CA GLN A 61 22.73 2.03 -0.51
C GLN A 61 21.34 2.23 -1.16
N GLU A 62 20.33 1.47 -0.76
CA GLU A 62 18.98 1.48 -1.32
C GLU A 62 18.02 2.36 -0.50
N ARG A 63 18.36 2.66 0.77
CA ARG A 63 17.53 3.43 1.70
C ARG A 63 17.10 4.79 1.14
N LYS A 64 18.05 5.57 0.60
CA LYS A 64 17.76 6.88 0.00
C LYS A 64 16.80 6.75 -1.18
N LYS A 65 17.08 5.79 -2.07
CA LYS A 65 16.24 5.49 -3.24
C LYS A 65 14.82 5.08 -2.83
N ALA A 66 14.67 4.25 -1.79
CA ALA A 66 13.37 3.84 -1.27
C ALA A 66 12.54 5.07 -0.83
N LYS A 67 13.15 5.95 -0.04
CA LYS A 67 12.50 7.18 0.43
C LYS A 67 12.08 8.11 -0.72
N GLU A 68 12.95 8.30 -1.72
CA GLU A 68 12.67 9.14 -2.90
C GLU A 68 11.51 8.57 -3.72
N LEU A 69 11.52 7.26 -4.02
CA LEU A 69 10.43 6.62 -4.77
C LEU A 69 9.11 6.63 -4.02
N LEU A 70 9.11 6.47 -2.68
CA LEU A 70 7.89 6.59 -1.87
C LEU A 70 7.33 8.02 -1.91
N LEU A 71 8.19 9.04 -1.98
CA LEU A 71 7.78 10.44 -2.11
C LEU A 71 7.18 10.75 -3.49
N GLU A 72 7.66 10.10 -4.56
CA GLU A 72 7.09 10.26 -5.91
C GLU A 72 5.64 9.75 -6.02
N LEU A 73 5.19 8.90 -5.08
CA LEU A 73 3.81 8.41 -5.01
C LEU A 73 2.82 9.39 -4.34
N VAL A 74 3.27 10.58 -3.94
CA VAL A 74 2.38 11.66 -3.48
C VAL A 74 1.32 11.99 -4.56
N PRO A 75 0.06 12.24 -4.18
CA PRO A 75 -0.42 12.47 -2.82
C PRO A 75 -0.82 11.20 -2.06
N TRP A 76 -0.20 11.03 -0.88
CA TRP A 76 -0.63 10.07 0.14
C TRP A 76 -1.79 10.66 0.93
N ARG A 77 -3.02 10.33 0.53
CA ARG A 77 -4.21 10.90 1.16
C ARG A 77 -4.65 10.15 2.42
N LYS A 78 -4.47 8.83 2.50
CA LYS A 78 -4.89 8.01 3.65
C LYS A 78 -3.65 7.41 4.30
N GLY A 79 -3.62 7.32 5.62
CA GLY A 79 -2.50 6.75 6.38
C GLY A 79 -2.74 6.87 7.88
N PRO A 80 -1.69 6.89 8.71
CA PRO A 80 -0.27 6.84 8.33
C PRO A 80 0.17 5.45 7.82
N PHE A 81 1.36 5.40 7.22
CA PHE A 81 2.09 4.17 6.94
C PHE A 81 3.51 4.27 7.47
N GLU A 82 4.06 3.16 7.98
CA GLU A 82 5.48 3.04 8.28
C GLU A 82 6.07 1.90 7.44
N ILE A 83 7.02 2.22 6.56
CA ILE A 83 7.62 1.27 5.63
C ILE A 83 9.15 1.29 5.79
N GLY A 84 9.67 0.22 6.37
CA GLY A 84 11.06 0.17 6.84
C GLY A 84 11.26 1.23 7.93
N ASP A 85 11.99 2.27 7.59
CA ASP A 85 12.26 3.42 8.44
C ASP A 85 11.69 4.74 7.86
N VAL A 86 10.83 4.65 6.84
CA VAL A 86 10.12 5.78 6.24
C VAL A 86 8.73 5.87 6.84
N PHE A 87 8.50 6.95 7.60
CA PHE A 87 7.16 7.34 8.05
C PHE A 87 6.47 8.20 6.99
N ILE A 88 5.34 7.72 6.48
CA ILE A 88 4.51 8.43 5.51
C ILE A 88 3.36 9.10 6.26
N ASP A 89 3.53 10.41 6.48
CA ASP A 89 2.50 11.27 7.05
C ASP A 89 1.49 11.66 5.95
N ALA A 90 0.37 10.94 5.93
CA ALA A 90 -0.68 11.13 4.94
C ALA A 90 -1.66 12.24 5.36
N GLU A 91 -2.36 12.82 4.38
CA GLU A 91 -3.34 13.90 4.61
C GLU A 91 -4.39 13.54 5.68
N TRP A 92 -4.91 12.30 5.64
CA TRP A 92 -5.91 11.82 6.58
C TRP A 92 -5.32 10.82 7.57
N ARG A 93 -5.47 11.16 8.86
CA ARG A 93 -5.35 10.27 10.03
C ARG A 93 -6.44 9.20 10.03
N SER A 94 -6.26 8.23 9.15
CA SER A 94 -7.22 7.14 8.91
C SER A 94 -7.20 6.12 10.05
N ASP A 95 -6.08 6.02 10.77
CA ASP A 95 -5.92 5.33 12.06
C ASP A 95 -6.96 5.80 13.08
N LEU A 96 -7.08 7.11 13.32
CA LEU A 96 -8.05 7.65 14.30
C LEU A 96 -9.50 7.33 13.92
N LYS A 97 -9.80 7.33 12.63
CA LYS A 97 -11.12 6.91 12.15
C LYS A 97 -11.34 5.41 12.42
N TRP A 98 -10.33 4.59 12.18
CA TRP A 98 -10.40 3.15 12.38
C TRP A 98 -10.54 2.77 13.85
N GLU A 99 -9.82 3.45 14.75
CA GLU A 99 -9.98 3.28 16.20
C GLU A 99 -11.44 3.50 16.64
N ARG A 100 -12.08 4.58 16.18
CA ARG A 100 -13.51 4.82 16.46
C ARG A 100 -14.42 3.70 15.95
N PHE A 101 -14.08 3.04 14.85
CA PHE A 101 -14.85 1.88 14.37
C PHE A 101 -14.66 0.67 15.28
N LEU A 102 -13.44 0.41 15.75
CA LEU A 102 -13.16 -0.69 16.68
C LEU A 102 -13.90 -0.51 18.02
N GLU A 103 -14.03 0.73 18.48
CA GLU A 103 -14.78 1.07 19.69
C GLU A 103 -16.29 0.76 19.59
N LEU A 104 -16.84 0.65 18.38
CA LEU A 104 -18.25 0.33 18.19
C LEU A 104 -18.60 -1.11 18.62
N ASN A 105 -17.61 -2.01 18.72
CA ASN A 105 -17.83 -3.43 19.06
C ASN A 105 -18.95 -4.11 18.26
N ILE A 106 -19.14 -3.71 17.00
CA ILE A 106 -20.12 -4.27 16.06
C ILE A 106 -19.50 -5.29 15.11
#